data_AF-A0A1H3HJ73-F1
#
_entry.id   AF-A0A1H3HJ73-F1
#
_cell.length_a   1.000
_cell.length_b   1.000
_cell.length_c   1.000
_cell.angle_alpha   90.00
_cell.angle_beta   90.00
_cell.angle_gamma   90.00
#
_symmetry.space_group_name_H-M   'P 1'
#
loop_
_entity.id
_entity.type
_entity.pdbx_description
1 polymer ?
#
loop_
_entity_poly.entity_id
_entity_poly.type
_entity_poly.pdbx_seq_one_letter_code
_entity_poly.pdbx_strand_id
1 'polypeptide(L)'
;MYVLYIVMGIFCLVSGINNLFFGDASLAVHYFLLLLFCHVIIFEFLKKPFEQKIYLLTAPLLVIDGIYQLFIGKEIFAGIIGLFFGFSLWQSRNRLKR
;
A
#
# COMPACT_ATOMS: atom_id res chain seq x y z
N MET A 1 -11.92 -3.84 12.93
CA MET A 1 -11.30 -4.04 11.60
C MET A 1 -11.10 -2.71 10.87
N TYR A 2 -12.16 -1.94 10.56
CA TYR A 2 -12.01 -0.67 9.81
C TYR A 2 -11.13 0.40 10.51
N VAL A 3 -11.26 0.55 11.83
CA VAL A 3 -10.47 1.52 12.63
C VAL A 3 -8.97 1.28 12.50
N LEU A 4 -8.53 0.01 12.41
CA LEU A 4 -7.11 -0.34 12.27
C LEU A 4 -6.55 0.19 10.95
N TYR A 5 -7.28 0.06 9.84
CA TYR A 5 -6.84 0.59 8.55
C TYR A 5 -6.84 2.12 8.50
N ILE A 6 -7.72 2.78 9.25
CA ILE A 6 -7.69 4.25 9.40
C ILE A 6 -6.46 4.68 10.18
N VAL A 7 -6.21 4.07 11.33
CA VAL A 7 -5.03 4.38 12.16
C VAL A 7 -3.75 4.08 11.37
N MET A 8 -3.69 2.94 10.69
CA MET A 8 -2.58 2.58 9.80
C MET A 8 -2.42 3.59 8.66
N GLY A 9 -3.51 4.02 8.04
CA GLY A 9 -3.49 5.05 7.00
C GLY A 9 -2.94 6.39 7.52
N ILE A 10 -3.41 6.87 8.67
CA ILE A 10 -2.89 8.11 9.28
C ILE A 10 -1.40 7.96 9.59
N PHE A 11 -0.99 6.82 10.16
CA PHE A 11 0.42 6.53 10.42
C PHE A 11 1.25 6.55 9.13
N CYS A 12 0.80 5.89 8.07
CA CYS A 12 1.46 5.90 6.76
C CYS A 12 1.54 7.31 6.17
N LEU A 13 0.49 8.13 6.32
CA LEU A 13 0.48 9.51 5.84
C LEU A 13 1.53 10.35 6.57
N VAL A 14 1.56 10.31 7.91
CA VAL A 14 2.51 11.06 8.72
C VAL A 14 3.94 10.59 8.45
N SER A 15 4.17 9.27 8.40
CA SER A 15 5.48 8.69 8.09
C SER A 15 5.94 9.04 6.68
N GLY A 16 5.04 9.01 5.69
CA GLY A 16 5.35 9.39 4.30
C GLY A 16 5.76 10.86 4.20
N ILE A 17 5.00 11.76 4.83
CA ILE A 17 5.33 13.20 4.89
C ILE A 17 6.68 13.41 5.58
N ASN A 18 6.91 12.76 6.73
CA ASN A 18 8.16 12.89 7.46
C ASN A 18 9.35 12.43 6.61
N ASN A 19 9.28 11.27 5.96
CA ASN A 19 10.36 10.78 5.11
C ASN A 19 10.58 11.67 3.87
N LEU A 20 9.52 12.29 3.34
CA LEU A 20 9.62 13.21 2.21
C LEU A 20 10.44 14.47 2.56
N PHE A 21 10.30 14.99 3.78
CA PHE A 21 10.99 16.21 4.21
C PHE A 21 12.34 15.96 4.89
N PHE A 22 12.53 14.79 5.52
CA PHE A 22 13.71 14.50 6.35
C PHE A 22 14.71 13.51 5.75
N GLY A 23 14.52 13.10 4.49
CA GLY A 23 15.65 12.68 3.65
C GLY A 23 15.57 11.31 3.00
N ASP A 24 14.46 10.59 3.11
CA ASP A 24 14.35 9.24 2.54
C ASP A 24 13.17 9.13 1.57
N ALA A 25 13.36 9.72 0.39
CA ALA A 25 12.34 9.79 -0.64
C ALA A 25 11.81 8.41 -1.06
N SER A 26 12.65 7.38 -0.99
CA SER A 26 12.25 6.00 -1.28
C SER A 26 11.22 5.49 -0.25
N LEU A 27 11.54 5.61 1.04
CA LEU A 27 10.61 5.22 2.11
C LEU A 27 9.34 6.07 2.10
N ALA A 28 9.44 7.35 1.73
CA ALA A 28 8.27 8.20 1.58
C ALA A 28 7.27 7.62 0.55
N VAL A 29 7.76 7.21 -0.63
CA VAL A 29 6.95 6.57 -1.67
C VAL A 29 6.33 5.27 -1.14
N HIS A 30 7.10 4.44 -0.46
CA HIS A 30 6.61 3.20 0.16
C HIS A 30 5.43 3.46 1.10
N TYR A 31 5.56 4.42 2.02
CA TYR A 31 4.49 4.77 2.94
C TYR A 31 3.25 5.36 2.23
N PHE A 32 3.43 6.15 1.17
CA PHE A 32 2.30 6.65 0.38
C PHE A 32 1.59 5.55 -0.41
N LEU A 33 2.31 4.55 -0.91
CA LEU A 33 1.71 3.37 -1.56
C LEU A 33 0.93 2.53 -0.54
N LEU A 34 1.44 2.38 0.68
CA LEU A 34 0.71 1.73 1.77
C LEU A 34 -0.54 2.52 2.20
N LEU A 35 -0.47 3.85 2.19
CA LEU A 35 -1.65 4.70 2.42
C LEU A 35 -2.70 4.47 1.34
N LEU A 36 -2.29 4.41 0.06
CA LEU A 36 -3.20 4.10 -1.05
C LEU A 36 -3.85 2.72 -0.87
N PHE A 37 -3.08 1.71 -0.46
CA PHE A 37 -3.60 0.39 -0.09
C PHE A 37 -4.67 0.50 1.00
N CYS A 38 -4.38 1.20 2.11
CA CYS A 38 -5.33 1.39 3.20
C CYS A 38 -6.63 2.04 2.71
N HIS A 39 -6.50 3.05 1.86
CA HIS A 39 -7.63 3.75 1.27
C HIS A 39 -8.51 2.81 0.45
N VAL A 40 -7.92 2.00 -0.43
CA VAL A 40 -8.65 1.01 -1.24
C VAL A 40 -9.40 0.00 -0.36
N ILE A 41 -8.74 -0.52 0.67
CA ILE A 41 -9.33 -1.51 1.58
C ILE A 41 -10.46 -0.91 2.44
N ILE A 42 -10.32 0.34 2.91
CA ILE A 42 -11.39 1.02 3.66
C ILE A 42 -12.67 1.12 2.81
N PHE A 43 -12.54 1.52 1.54
CA PHE A 43 -13.69 1.61 0.64
C PHE A 43 -14.31 0.25 0.31
N GLU A 44 -13.50 -0.81 0.19
CA GLU A 44 -13.98 -2.18 0.08
C GLU A 44 -14.81 -2.59 1.30
N PHE A 45 -14.36 -2.27 2.52
CA PHE A 45 -15.12 -2.53 3.75
C PHE A 45 -16.41 -1.70 3.86
N LEU A 46 -16.43 -0.49 3.30
CA LEU A 46 -17.62 0.36 3.21
C LEU A 46 -18.62 -0.12 2.14
N LYS A 47 -18.39 -1.29 1.53
CA LYS A 47 -19.20 -1.86 0.44
C LYS A 47 -19.29 -0.96 -0.79
N LYS A 48 -18.30 -0.08 -0.97
CA LYS A 48 -18.16 0.80 -2.14
C LYS A 48 -16.79 0.56 -2.78
N PRO A 49 -16.52 -0.65 -3.31
CA PRO A 49 -15.23 -0.96 -3.90
C PRO A 49 -14.94 -0.05 -5.09
N PHE A 50 -13.67 0.27 -5.27
CA PHE A 50 -13.20 1.02 -6.44
C PHE A 50 -13.34 0.20 -7.74
N GLU A 51 -13.18 0.87 -8.88
CA GLU A 51 -13.10 0.16 -10.17
C GLU A 51 -11.93 -0.82 -10.20
N GLN A 52 -12.10 -1.96 -10.87
CA GLN A 52 -11.07 -3.00 -10.99
C GLN A 52 -9.72 -2.49 -11.52
N LYS A 53 -9.74 -1.42 -12.34
CA LYS A 53 -8.53 -0.78 -12.87
C LYS A 53 -7.64 -0.22 -11.75
N ILE A 54 -8.23 0.33 -10.69
CA ILE A 54 -7.49 0.86 -9.54
C ILE A 54 -6.71 -0.28 -8.88
N TYR A 55 -7.35 -1.43 -8.64
CA TYR A 55 -6.65 -2.59 -8.09
C TYR A 55 -5.54 -3.12 -9.00
N LEU A 56 -5.78 -3.12 -10.32
CA LEU A 56 -4.78 -3.55 -11.32
C LEU A 56 -3.58 -2.59 -11.40
N LEU A 57 -3.73 -1.32 -11.06
CA LEU A 57 -2.62 -0.37 -10.99
C LEU A 57 -1.92 -0.44 -9.63
N THR A 58 -2.67 -0.44 -8.54
CA THR A 58 -2.13 -0.37 -7.18
C THR A 58 -1.38 -1.65 -6.79
N ALA A 59 -1.83 -2.84 -7.19
CA ALA A 59 -1.17 -4.09 -6.82
C ALA A 59 0.25 -4.22 -7.41
N PRO A 60 0.47 -4.02 -8.74
CA PRO A 60 1.82 -4.01 -9.30
C PRO A 60 2.69 -2.89 -8.73
N LEU A 61 2.14 -1.71 -8.45
CA LEU A 61 2.89 -0.62 -7.82
C LEU A 61 3.46 -1.05 -6.46
N LEU A 62 2.65 -1.66 -5.60
CA LEU A 62 3.09 -2.20 -4.30
C LEU A 62 4.10 -3.34 -4.44
N VAL A 63 3.93 -4.21 -5.44
CA VAL A 63 4.87 -5.31 -5.68
C VAL A 63 6.22 -4.79 -6.16
N ILE A 64 6.23 -3.87 -7.14
CA ILE A 64 7.45 -3.26 -7.67
C ILE A 64 8.19 -2.49 -6.57
N ASP A 65 7.46 -1.70 -5.79
CA ASP A 65 8.00 -0.98 -4.65
C ASP A 65 8.51 -1.95 -3.56
N GLY A 66 7.79 -3.03 -3.27
CA GLY A 66 8.24 -4.08 -2.36
C GLY A 66 9.56 -4.74 -2.81
N ILE A 67 9.70 -5.05 -4.10
CA ILE A 67 10.95 -5.55 -4.69
C ILE A 67 12.05 -4.48 -4.56
N TYR A 68 11.75 -3.22 -4.87
CA TYR A 68 12.70 -2.12 -4.76
C TYR A 68 13.23 -1.99 -3.32
N GLN A 69 12.35 -1.98 -2.33
CA GLN A 69 12.76 -1.86 -0.93
C GLN A 69 13.61 -3.05 -0.46
N LEU A 70 13.28 -4.26 -0.91
CA LEU A 70 13.98 -5.47 -0.50
C LEU A 70 15.40 -5.57 -1.08
N PHE A 71 15.58 -5.18 -2.34
CA PHE A 71 16.85 -5.36 -3.05
C PHE A 71 17.69 -4.10 -3.24
N ILE A 72 17.07 -2.92 -3.34
CA ILE A 72 17.75 -1.64 -3.63
C ILE A 72 17.76 -0.75 -2.38
N GLY A 73 16.59 -0.53 -1.77
CA GLY A 73 16.45 0.28 -0.56
C GLY A 73 17.11 -0.36 0.68
N LYS A 74 17.35 -1.68 0.65
CA LYS A 74 17.86 -2.49 1.78
C LYS A 74 16.96 -2.49 3.02
N GLU A 75 15.72 -2.03 2.86
CA GLU A 75 14.68 -2.02 3.89
C GLU A 75 13.86 -3.30 3.78
N ILE A 76 14.43 -4.40 4.28
CA ILE A 76 13.89 -5.76 4.12
C ILE A 76 12.45 -5.86 4.65
N PHE A 77 12.18 -5.26 5.81
CA PHE A 77 10.84 -5.29 6.41
C PHE A 77 9.82 -4.52 5.57
N ALA A 78 10.17 -3.33 5.09
CA ALA A 78 9.32 -2.55 4.18
C ALA A 78 9.04 -3.33 2.89
N GLY A 79 10.06 -3.96 2.31
CA GLY A 79 9.92 -4.79 1.12
C GLY A 79 8.95 -5.96 1.30
N ILE A 80 9.08 -6.72 2.39
CA ILE A 80 8.18 -7.84 2.71
C ILE A 80 6.74 -7.35 2.90
N ILE A 81 6.56 -6.23 3.62
CA ILE A 81 5.26 -5.63 3.87
C ILE A 81 4.59 -5.20 2.54
N GLY A 82 5.33 -4.52 1.67
CA GLY A 82 4.86 -4.08 0.36
C GLY A 82 4.44 -5.25 -0.53
N LEU A 83 5.25 -6.31 -0.58
CA LEU A 83 4.94 -7.53 -1.34
C LEU A 83 3.68 -8.23 -0.82
N PHE A 84 3.56 -8.39 0.51
CA PHE A 84 2.42 -9.05 1.14
C PHE A 84 1.11 -8.29 0.84
N PHE A 85 1.13 -6.96 0.98
CA PHE A 85 -0.06 -6.16 0.69
C PHE A 85 -0.37 -6.05 -0.80
N GLY A 86 0.65 -6.01 -1.67
CA GLY A 86 0.47 -6.11 -3.12
C GLY A 86 -0.23 -7.40 -3.52
N PHE A 87 0.18 -8.54 -2.95
CA PHE A 87 -0.49 -9.83 -3.15
C PHE A 87 -1.93 -9.83 -2.61
N SER A 88 -2.15 -9.30 -1.41
CA SER A 88 -3.50 -9.18 -0.83
C SER A 88 -4.44 -8.36 -1.71
N LEU A 89 -3.95 -7.27 -2.31
CA LEU A 89 -4.76 -6.39 -3.16
C LEU A 89 -5.05 -7.05 -4.53
N TRP A 90 -4.10 -7.83 -5.05
CA TRP A 90 -4.33 -8.69 -6.21
C TRP A 90 -5.41 -9.75 -5.95
N GLN A 91 -5.40 -10.38 -4.77
CA GLN A 91 -6.42 -11.34 -4.39
C GLN A 91 -7.80 -10.67 -4.25
N SER A 92 -7.86 -9.45 -3.69
CA SER A 92 -9.10 -8.66 -3.62
C SER A 92 -9.69 -8.41 -5.01
N ARG A 93 -8.86 -8.00 -5.99
CA ARG A 93 -9.28 -7.84 -7.38
C ARG A 93 -9.96 -9.09 -7.95
N ASN A 94 -9.42 -10.27 -7.68
CA ASN A 94 -9.99 -11.52 -8.18
C ASN A 94 -11.34 -11.86 -7.53
N ARG A 95 -11.60 -11.38 -6.30
CA ARG A 95 -12.92 -11.50 -5.67
C ARG A 95 -13.96 -10.61 -6.34
N LEU A 96 -13.58 -9.39 -6.73
CA LEU A 96 -14.45 -8.44 -7.43
C LEU A 96 -14.76 -8.81 -8.90
N LYS A 97 -14.08 -9.81 -9.46
CA LYS A 97 -14.37 -10.36 -10.78
C LYS A 97 -15.45 -11.45 -10.76
N ARG A 98 -15.78 -12.01 -9.60
CA ARG A 98 -16.93 -12.89 -9.40
C ARG A 98 -18.17 -12.06 -9.15
#